data_AF-A0A436ZUI6-F1
#
_entry.id   AF-A0A436ZUI6-F1
#
_cell.length_a   1.000
_cell.length_b   1.000
_cell.length_c   1.000
_cell.angle_alpha   90.00
_cell.angle_beta   90.00
_cell.angle_gamma   90.00
#
_symmetry.space_group_name_H-M   'P 1'
#
loop_
_entity.id
_entity.type
_entity.pdbx_description
1 polymer ?
#
loop_
_entity_poly.entity_id
_entity_poly.type
_entity_poly.pdbx_seq_one_letter_code
_entity_poly.pdbx_strand_id
1 'polypeptide(L)'
;MGLLSYLGFSSTSPAPKTTAPDRSERAKCWESRDLFFTCLDKHDILDSIKDSDLANKQCGSQLKLFERDCASSWVEYFKKRRVQEYKKAKLLEQMEAEGGQPLTAVTVASDQVSKNWGDRLYNDDMTSVMPAYMYIRPPKKAIYL
;
A
#
# COMPACT_ATOMS: atom_id res chain seq x y z
N MET A 1 46.03 -9.73 -29.13
CA MET A 1 45.52 -8.57 -28.36
C MET A 1 44.00 -8.58 -28.50
N GLY A 2 43.15 -8.85 -27.52
CA GLY A 2 43.31 -9.22 -26.12
C GLY A 2 42.03 -9.95 -25.67
N LEU A 3 42.21 -10.89 -24.75
CA LEU A 3 41.16 -11.64 -24.07
C LEU A 3 40.47 -10.72 -23.06
N LEU A 4 39.17 -10.50 -23.18
CA LEU A 4 38.35 -10.01 -22.08
C LEU A 4 37.38 -11.09 -21.64
N SER A 5 37.91 -11.99 -20.82
CA SER A 5 37.16 -12.91 -19.97
C SER A 5 36.28 -12.09 -19.02
N TYR A 6 35.00 -11.95 -19.35
CA TYR A 6 34.00 -11.53 -18.37
C TYR A 6 33.75 -12.70 -17.43
N LEU A 7 34.42 -12.65 -16.28
CA LEU A 7 34.21 -13.56 -15.17
C LEU A 7 32.76 -13.45 -14.70
N GLY A 8 32.04 -14.58 -14.78
CA GLY A 8 30.74 -14.75 -14.16
C GLY A 8 30.86 -14.62 -12.64
N PHE A 9 30.19 -13.62 -12.09
CA PHE A 9 30.01 -13.48 -10.65
C PHE A 9 28.74 -14.22 -10.22
N SER A 10 28.94 -15.44 -9.75
CA SER A 10 27.91 -16.21 -9.04
C SER A 10 27.93 -15.79 -7.57
N SER A 11 26.99 -14.96 -7.14
CA SER A 11 26.86 -14.57 -5.73
C SER A 11 25.62 -15.18 -5.10
N THR A 12 25.86 -16.28 -4.39
CA THR A 12 24.97 -16.76 -3.33
C THR A 12 25.45 -16.17 -2.00
N SER A 13 24.72 -15.18 -1.46
CA SER A 13 24.59 -14.85 -0.03
C SER A 13 23.72 -13.58 0.16
N PRO A 14 22.75 -13.56 1.08
CA PRO A 14 21.84 -12.43 1.25
C PRO A 14 22.46 -11.34 2.14
N ALA A 15 22.78 -10.19 1.54
CA ALA A 15 23.11 -8.96 2.25
C ALA A 15 21.81 -8.20 2.66
N PRO A 16 21.82 -7.36 3.72
CA PRO A 16 20.72 -6.46 4.01
C PRO A 16 20.59 -5.43 2.88
N LYS A 17 19.52 -5.55 2.09
CA LYS A 17 19.37 -4.84 0.81
C LYS A 17 18.84 -3.41 1.04
N THR A 18 19.71 -2.43 0.83
CA THR A 18 19.34 -1.02 0.59
C THR A 18 18.92 -0.76 -0.86
N THR A 19 18.86 -1.81 -1.68
CA THR A 19 18.44 -1.79 -3.09
C THR A 19 16.93 -2.07 -3.20
N ALA A 20 16.25 -1.38 -4.11
CA ALA A 20 14.82 -1.61 -4.36
C ALA A 20 14.56 -3.10 -4.63
N PRO A 21 13.54 -3.71 -4.00
CA PRO A 21 13.27 -5.14 -4.17
C PRO A 21 12.92 -5.45 -5.63
N ASP A 22 13.40 -6.60 -6.10
CA ASP A 22 13.09 -7.11 -7.43
C ASP A 22 11.57 -7.29 -7.61
N ARG A 23 11.08 -7.23 -8.86
CA ARG A 23 9.65 -7.34 -9.19
C ARG A 23 9.03 -8.60 -8.59
N SER A 24 9.77 -9.71 -8.59
CA SER A 24 9.35 -10.99 -8.02
C SER A 24 9.18 -10.95 -6.49
N GLU A 25 10.07 -10.23 -5.79
CA GLU A 25 10.02 -10.07 -4.33
C GLU A 25 8.84 -9.18 -3.92
N ARG A 26 8.55 -8.14 -4.70
CA ARG A 26 7.37 -7.29 -4.48
C ARG A 26 6.06 -8.06 -4.62
N ALA A 27 5.98 -8.98 -5.59
CA ALA A 27 4.80 -9.84 -5.75
C ALA A 27 4.57 -10.71 -4.51
N LYS A 28 5.61 -11.37 -3.99
CA LYS A 28 5.53 -12.17 -2.75
C LYS A 28 5.13 -11.33 -1.53
N CYS A 29 5.65 -10.11 -1.43
CA CYS A 29 5.27 -9.17 -0.39
C CYS A 29 3.77 -8.84 -0.46
N TRP A 30 3.21 -8.63 -1.65
CA TRP A 30 1.77 -8.35 -1.80
C TRP A 30 0.89 -9.57 -1.49
N GLU A 31 1.32 -10.77 -1.88
CA GLU A 31 0.60 -12.01 -1.57
C GLU A 31 0.55 -12.27 -0.06
N SER A 32 1.69 -12.17 0.63
CA SER A 32 1.76 -12.35 2.10
C SER A 32 0.99 -11.27 2.86
N ARG A 33 1.02 -10.02 2.38
CA ARG A 33 0.20 -8.91 2.89
C ARG A 33 -1.28 -9.24 2.80
N ASP A 34 -1.74 -9.69 1.64
CA ASP A 34 -3.16 -9.96 1.40
C ASP A 34 -3.65 -11.13 2.25
N LEU A 35 -2.82 -12.14 2.49
CA LEU A 35 -3.11 -13.23 3.43
C LEU A 35 -3.27 -12.73 4.86
N PHE A 36 -2.38 -11.84 5.32
CA PHE A 36 -2.48 -11.24 6.65
C PHE A 36 -3.75 -10.42 6.80
N PHE A 37 -4.05 -9.54 5.84
CA PHE A 37 -5.27 -8.70 5.88
C PHE A 37 -6.56 -9.51 5.76
N THR A 38 -6.57 -10.58 4.95
CA THR A 38 -7.72 -11.49 4.88
C THR A 38 -7.95 -12.19 6.23
N CYS A 39 -6.89 -12.51 6.97
CA CYS A 39 -7.03 -13.05 8.32
C CYS A 39 -7.62 -11.99 9.27
N LEU A 40 -7.09 -10.76 9.25
CA LEU A 40 -7.63 -9.67 10.07
C LEU A 40 -9.13 -9.42 9.80
N ASP A 41 -9.54 -9.42 8.53
CA ASP A 41 -10.95 -9.24 8.13
C ASP A 41 -11.85 -10.36 8.68
N LYS A 42 -11.36 -11.60 8.76
CA LYS A 42 -12.12 -12.74 9.32
C LYS A 42 -12.35 -12.62 10.82
N HIS A 43 -11.45 -11.93 11.52
CA HIS A 43 -11.50 -11.74 12.97
C HIS A 43 -11.98 -10.34 13.38
N ASP A 44 -12.46 -9.55 12.41
CA ASP A 44 -12.94 -8.17 12.60
C ASP A 44 -11.90 -7.24 13.24
N ILE A 45 -10.64 -7.42 12.87
CA ILE A 45 -9.51 -6.61 13.36
C ILE A 45 -9.21 -5.53 12.32
N LEU A 46 -9.55 -4.28 12.63
CA LEU A 46 -9.24 -3.16 11.75
C LEU A 46 -7.78 -2.69 11.90
N ASP A 47 -7.36 -2.42 13.14
CA ASP A 47 -6.07 -1.80 13.47
C ASP A 47 -5.14 -2.81 14.15
N SER A 48 -4.32 -3.49 13.34
CA SER A 48 -3.33 -4.45 13.86
C SER A 48 -2.18 -3.80 14.64
N ILE A 49 -2.06 -2.47 14.64
CA ILE A 49 -1.04 -1.75 15.42
C ILE A 49 -1.54 -1.56 16.85
N LYS A 50 -2.80 -1.13 17.01
CA LYS A 50 -3.44 -1.00 18.32
C LYS A 50 -3.71 -2.35 18.96
N ASP A 51 -4.32 -3.26 18.21
CA ASP A 51 -4.73 -4.58 18.71
C ASP A 51 -3.69 -5.66 18.38
N SER A 52 -2.41 -5.33 18.59
CA SER A 52 -1.27 -6.17 18.20
C SER A 52 -1.31 -7.55 18.86
N ASP A 53 -1.72 -7.64 20.12
CA ASP A 53 -1.86 -8.92 20.84
C ASP A 53 -2.94 -9.81 20.22
N LEU A 54 -4.09 -9.24 19.87
CA LEU A 54 -5.19 -9.97 19.24
C LEU A 54 -4.81 -10.40 17.82
N ALA A 55 -4.19 -9.49 17.06
CA ALA A 55 -3.70 -9.77 15.72
C ALA A 55 -2.63 -10.88 15.72
N ASN A 56 -1.74 -10.90 16.70
CA ASN A 56 -0.72 -11.95 16.81
C ASN A 56 -1.33 -13.29 17.27
N LYS A 57 -2.30 -13.28 18.18
CA LYS A 57 -3.00 -14.50 18.63
C LYS A 57 -3.79 -15.16 17.50
N GLN A 58 -4.52 -14.39 16.70
CA GLN A 58 -5.39 -14.91 15.64
C GLN A 58 -4.65 -15.10 14.31
N CYS A 59 -3.79 -14.14 13.95
CA CYS A 59 -3.16 -14.03 12.63
C CYS A 59 -1.63 -14.07 12.69
N GLY A 60 -1.03 -14.54 13.78
CA GLY A 60 0.42 -14.55 13.99
C GLY A 60 1.19 -15.35 12.93
N SER A 61 0.59 -16.39 12.35
CA SER A 61 1.23 -17.16 11.28
C SER A 61 1.38 -16.35 9.99
N GLN A 62 0.33 -15.63 9.59
CA GLN A 62 0.31 -14.77 8.42
C GLN A 62 1.14 -13.51 8.66
N LEU A 63 1.16 -13.00 9.89
CA LEU A 63 2.00 -11.87 10.29
C LEU A 63 3.48 -12.20 10.11
N LYS A 64 3.92 -13.39 10.54
CA LYS A 64 5.31 -13.85 10.34
C LYS A 64 5.67 -13.97 8.86
N LEU A 65 4.75 -14.45 8.02
CA LEU A 65 4.97 -14.50 6.57
C LEU A 65 5.10 -13.09 5.99
N PHE A 66 4.22 -12.18 6.41
CA PHE A 66 4.24 -10.79 5.97
C PHE A 66 5.54 -10.07 6.36
N GLU A 67 6.03 -10.28 7.58
CA GLU A 67 7.30 -9.70 8.06
C GLU A 67 8.53 -10.35 7.45
N ARG A 68 8.44 -11.61 7.01
CA ARG A 68 9.52 -12.31 6.29
C ARG A 68 9.62 -11.87 4.83
N ASP A 69 8.49 -11.74 4.15
CA ASP A 69 8.43 -11.56 2.70
C ASP A 69 8.43 -10.07 2.30
N CYS A 70 8.14 -9.15 3.23
CA CYS A 70 8.19 -7.70 3.02
C CYS A 70 9.31 -7.03 3.82
N ALA A 71 9.80 -5.90 3.31
CA ALA A 71 10.65 -5.00 4.11
C ALA A 71 9.85 -4.41 5.29
N SER A 72 10.50 -4.24 6.44
CA SER A 72 9.86 -3.74 7.67
C SER A 72 9.17 -2.38 7.49
N SER A 73 9.78 -1.48 6.72
CA SER A 73 9.19 -0.16 6.38
C SER A 73 7.89 -0.29 5.57
N TRP A 74 7.79 -1.29 4.69
CA TRP A 74 6.58 -1.57 3.92
C TRP A 74 5.49 -2.18 4.80
N VAL A 75 5.86 -3.09 5.71
CA VAL A 75 4.93 -3.68 6.68
C VAL A 75 4.26 -2.58 7.52
N GLU A 76 5.07 -1.68 8.09
CA GLU A 76 4.57 -0.56 8.89
C GLU A 76 3.68 0.38 8.06
N TYR A 77 4.14 0.74 6.85
CA TYR A 77 3.37 1.59 5.94
C TYR A 77 2.00 0.99 5.62
N PHE A 78 1.92 -0.30 5.25
CA PHE A 78 0.66 -0.94 4.90
C PHE A 78 -0.30 -1.05 6.09
N LYS A 79 0.20 -1.38 7.28
CA LYS A 79 -0.61 -1.41 8.52
C LYS A 79 -1.25 -0.04 8.77
N LYS A 80 -0.46 1.04 8.68
CA LYS A 80 -0.96 2.42 8.83
C LYS A 80 -1.95 2.80 7.72
N ARG A 81 -1.64 2.44 6.47
CA ARG A 81 -2.46 2.81 5.31
C ARG A 81 -3.86 2.22 5.38
N ARG A 82 -4.01 0.97 5.85
CA ARG A 82 -5.31 0.31 6.06
C ARG A 82 -6.23 1.13 6.97
N VAL A 83 -5.72 1.62 8.10
CA VAL A 83 -6.49 2.43 9.06
C VAL A 83 -6.82 3.81 8.49
N GLN A 84 -5.88 4.44 7.80
CA GLN A 84 -6.10 5.75 7.18
C GLN A 84 -7.17 5.69 6.08
N GLU A 85 -7.12 4.67 5.22
CA GLU A 85 -8.10 4.50 4.15
C GLU A 85 -9.50 4.26 4.71
N TYR A 86 -9.62 3.45 5.78
CA TYR A 86 -10.89 3.26 6.48
C TYR A 86 -11.44 4.58 7.05
N LYS A 87 -10.60 5.38 7.71
CA LYS A 87 -11.00 6.68 8.26
C LYS A 87 -11.42 7.66 7.18
N LYS A 88 -10.71 7.69 6.06
CA LYS A 88 -11.06 8.52 4.90
C LYS A 88 -12.42 8.11 4.34
N ALA A 89 -12.65 6.81 4.14
CA ALA A 89 -13.94 6.31 3.67
C ALA A 89 -15.07 6.68 4.63
N LYS A 90 -14.87 6.54 5.94
CA LYS A 90 -15.86 6.95 6.96
C LYS A 90 -16.11 8.45 7.01
N LEU A 91 -15.07 9.25 6.85
CA LEU A 91 -15.22 10.70 6.77
C LEU A 91 -16.03 11.11 5.54
N LEU A 92 -15.75 10.52 4.38
CA LEU A 92 -16.50 10.79 3.15
C LEU A 92 -17.98 10.41 3.30
N GLU A 93 -18.26 9.23 3.88
CA GLU A 93 -19.63 8.78 4.18
C GLU A 93 -20.37 9.76 5.11
N GLN A 94 -19.71 10.28 6.14
CA GLN A 94 -20.28 11.28 7.05
C GLN A 94 -20.56 12.61 6.35
N MET A 95 -19.63 13.09 5.53
CA MET A 95 -19.80 14.34 4.79
C MET A 95 -20.95 14.26 3.79
N GLU A 96 -21.12 13.12 3.11
CA GLU A 96 -22.24 12.88 2.21
C GLU A 96 -23.58 12.85 2.95
N ALA A 97 -23.63 12.24 4.14
CA ALA A 97 -24.84 12.18 4.96
C ALA A 97 -25.25 13.56 5.52
N GLU A 98 -24.30 14.44 5.79
CA GLU A 98 -24.53 15.81 6.29
C GLU A 98 -24.87 16.81 5.16
N GLY A 99 -25.01 16.35 3.91
CA GLY A 99 -25.29 17.20 2.76
C GLY A 99 -24.08 18.05 2.32
N GLY A 100 -22.88 17.67 2.74
CA GLY A 100 -21.63 18.28 2.31
C GLY A 100 -21.35 18.01 0.84
N GLN A 101 -20.93 19.04 0.11
CA GLN A 101 -20.43 18.89 -1.26
C GLN A 101 -19.26 17.91 -1.27
N PRO A 102 -19.21 16.95 -2.21
CA PRO A 102 -18.07 16.04 -2.31
C PRO A 102 -16.80 16.86 -2.47
N LEU A 103 -15.82 16.63 -1.60
CA LEU A 103 -14.47 17.17 -1.78
C LEU A 103 -13.88 16.49 -3.02
N THR A 104 -14.21 17.01 -4.21
CA THR A 104 -13.47 16.63 -5.39
C THR A 104 -12.05 17.09 -5.11
N ALA A 105 -11.10 16.14 -5.03
CA ALA A 105 -9.71 16.45 -4.75
C ALA A 105 -9.13 17.48 -5.75
N VAL A 106 -9.80 17.67 -6.89
CA VAL A 106 -9.52 18.69 -7.90
C VAL A 106 -9.88 20.09 -7.42
N THR A 107 -11.03 20.33 -6.75
CA THR A 107 -11.45 21.70 -6.38
C THR A 107 -10.68 22.25 -5.18
N VAL A 108 -10.34 21.42 -4.19
CA VAL A 108 -9.54 21.88 -3.03
C VAL A 108 -8.07 22.05 -3.40
N ALA A 109 -7.55 21.20 -4.30
CA ALA A 109 -6.22 21.38 -4.83
C ALA A 109 -6.14 22.60 -5.76
N SER A 110 -7.11 22.83 -6.65
CA SER A 110 -7.07 23.97 -7.58
C SER A 110 -7.06 25.32 -6.87
N ASP A 111 -7.76 25.47 -5.75
CA ASP A 111 -7.87 26.76 -5.05
C ASP A 111 -6.57 27.16 -4.31
N GLN A 112 -5.81 26.18 -3.81
CA GLN A 112 -4.49 26.42 -3.22
C GLN A 112 -3.35 26.37 -4.27
N VAL A 113 -3.47 25.51 -5.29
CA VAL A 113 -2.47 25.34 -6.37
C VAL A 113 -2.47 26.53 -7.31
N SER A 114 -3.63 27.12 -7.65
CA SER A 114 -3.69 28.29 -8.53
C SER A 114 -3.00 29.53 -7.93
N LYS A 115 -2.83 29.60 -6.61
CA LYS A 115 -2.12 30.69 -5.94
C LYS A 115 -0.61 30.44 -5.79
N ASN A 116 -0.15 29.19 -5.89
CA ASN A 116 1.24 28.80 -5.63
C ASN A 116 1.99 28.14 -6.79
N TRP A 117 1.33 27.79 -7.90
CA TRP A 117 1.97 27.05 -9.01
C TRP A 117 1.54 27.57 -10.39
N GLY A 118 1.72 28.87 -10.63
CA GLY A 118 1.85 29.36 -12.01
C GLY A 118 3.02 28.63 -12.69
N ASP A 119 2.74 27.99 -13.83
CA ASP A 119 3.71 27.57 -14.85
C ASP A 119 4.35 26.18 -14.81
N ARG A 120 3.81 25.20 -14.07
CA ARG A 120 4.38 23.83 -14.16
C ARG A 120 3.39 22.70 -13.96
N LEU A 121 2.46 22.46 -14.88
CA LEU A 121 1.86 21.12 -15.11
C LEU A 121 1.10 21.08 -16.46
N TYR A 122 1.81 21.00 -17.57
CA TYR A 122 1.24 20.47 -18.82
C TYR A 122 2.36 19.75 -19.56
N ASN A 123 2.72 18.55 -19.09
CA ASN A 123 3.45 17.48 -19.80
C ASN A 123 3.93 16.42 -18.80
N ASP A 124 3.01 15.80 -18.04
CA ASP A 124 3.29 14.45 -17.55
C ASP A 124 2.02 13.59 -17.66
N ASP A 125 2.19 12.57 -18.49
CA ASP A 125 1.27 11.57 -18.99
C ASP A 125 0.58 10.81 -17.85
N MET A 126 -0.61 11.30 -17.46
CA MET A 126 -1.46 10.76 -16.39
C MET A 126 -2.10 9.40 -16.72
N THR A 127 -1.67 8.77 -17.81
CA THR A 127 -2.14 7.46 -18.29
C THR A 127 -1.14 6.31 -18.09
N SER A 128 0.12 6.59 -17.71
CA SER A 128 1.18 5.57 -17.52
C SER A 128 1.33 5.08 -16.07
N VAL A 129 0.82 5.83 -15.08
CA VAL A 129 0.95 5.50 -13.64
C VAL A 129 -0.25 4.69 -13.11
N MET A 130 -1.27 4.45 -13.94
CA MET A 130 -2.44 3.64 -13.60
C MET A 130 -2.29 2.20 -14.10
N PRO A 131 -1.65 1.31 -13.30
CA PRO A 131 -2.31 0.04 -13.00
C PRO A 131 -2.12 -0.49 -11.56
N ALA A 132 -1.54 0.28 -10.63
CA ALA A 132 -1.25 -0.21 -9.27
C ALA A 132 -2.25 0.26 -8.19
N TYR A 133 -3.01 1.35 -8.43
CA TYR A 133 -4.02 1.84 -7.48
C TYR A 133 -5.29 0.96 -7.41
N MET A 134 -5.44 0.01 -8.34
CA MET A 134 -6.55 -0.95 -8.36
C MET A 134 -6.44 -2.08 -7.32
N TYR A 135 -5.35 -2.16 -6.54
CA TYR A 135 -5.16 -3.20 -5.51
C TYR A 135 -5.30 -2.72 -4.08
N ILE A 136 -6.04 -1.64 -3.84
CA ILE A 136 -6.81 -1.52 -2.60
C ILE A 136 -8.09 -2.30 -2.86
N ARG A 137 -8.06 -3.64 -2.71
CA ARG A 137 -9.32 -4.40 -2.67
C ARG A 137 -10.07 -3.87 -1.45
N PRO A 138 -11.25 -3.24 -1.63
CA PRO A 138 -12.11 -2.95 -0.49
C PRO A 138 -12.39 -4.26 0.27
N PRO A 139 -12.64 -4.21 1.59
CA PRO A 139 -13.09 -5.39 2.31
C PRO A 139 -14.27 -5.98 1.55
N LYS A 140 -14.17 -7.25 1.13
CA LYS A 140 -15.28 -7.96 0.49
C LYS A 140 -16.39 -8.15 1.53
N LYS A 141 -17.23 -7.13 1.73
CA LYS A 141 -18.61 -7.15 2.29
C LYS A 141 -19.10 -5.71 2.50
N ALA A 142 -19.54 -5.08 1.42
CA ALA A 142 -20.57 -4.04 1.44
C ALA A 142 -21.39 -4.07 0.13
N ILE A 143 -21.54 -5.28 -0.44
CA ILE A 143 -22.60 -5.60 -1.38
C ILE A 143 -23.43 -6.67 -0.68
N TYR A 144 -24.41 -6.21 0.08
CA TYR A 144 -25.67 -6.92 0.23
C TYR A 144 -26.75 -5.89 -0.08
N LEU A 145 -27.51 -6.21 -1.13
CA LEU A 145 -28.89 -5.78 -1.33
C LEU A 145 -29.71 -6.11 -0.07
#